data_AF-A0A933VUV6-F1
#
_entry.id   AF-A0A933VUV6-F1
#
_cell.length_a   1.000
_cell.length_b   1.000
_cell.length_c   1.000
_cell.angle_alpha   90.00
_cell.angle_beta   90.00
_cell.angle_gamma   90.00
#
_symmetry.space_group_name_H-M   'P 1'
#
loop_
_entity.id
_entity.type
_entity.pdbx_description
1 polymer ?
#
loop_
_entity_poly.entity_id
_entity_poly.type
_entity_poly.pdbx_seq_one_letter_code
_entity_poly.pdbx_strand_id
1 'polypeptide(L)'
;MQDLLASAGVAVAAWFAVYFVGKPVVALQQNRLEALKVAERYYLVDMNASEDERDAALKALFEAGVALRTLHRGWSTAVRMWCWIWRYDLDLAAQALFGLAEGPRGNLVIAPETRKNTLDALYVALGAHKHLSAETVQAIRRMIAQTQAAARETSSASGPAS
;
A
#
# COMPACT_ATOMS: atom_id res chain seq x y z
N MET A 1 26.11 -20.79 -36.70
CA MET A 1 26.22 -19.39 -36.22
C MET A 1 24.87 -18.83 -35.77
N GLN A 2 23.77 -19.11 -36.49
CA GLN A 2 22.42 -18.67 -36.10
C GLN A 2 21.92 -19.27 -34.76
N ASP A 3 22.19 -20.55 -34.47
CA ASP A 3 21.78 -21.19 -33.21
C ASP A 3 22.48 -20.63 -31.96
N LEU A 4 23.72 -20.15 -32.10
CA LEU A 4 24.48 -19.50 -31.04
C LEU A 4 23.97 -18.08 -30.74
N LEU A 5 23.49 -17.36 -31.76
CA LEU A 5 22.85 -16.05 -31.59
C LEU A 5 21.44 -16.19 -31.03
N ALA A 6 20.71 -17.24 -31.41
CA ALA A 6 19.41 -17.55 -30.84
C ALA A 6 19.52 -17.95 -29.36
N SER A 7 20.50 -18.78 -28.98
CA SER A 7 20.72 -19.18 -27.59
C SER A 7 21.23 -18.02 -26.71
N ALA A 8 22.09 -17.15 -27.23
CA ALA A 8 22.51 -15.92 -26.56
C ALA A 8 21.33 -14.93 -26.40
N GLY A 9 20.47 -14.79 -27.41
CA GLY A 9 19.26 -13.96 -27.34
C GLY A 9 18.26 -14.45 -26.30
N VAL A 10 18.05 -15.77 -26.21
CA VAL A 10 17.20 -16.40 -25.17
C VAL A 10 17.79 -16.18 -23.78
N ALA A 11 19.11 -16.32 -23.61
CA ALA A 11 19.76 -16.10 -22.32
C ALA A 11 19.66 -14.63 -21.85
N VAL A 12 19.83 -13.67 -22.77
CA VAL A 12 19.67 -12.24 -22.47
C VAL A 12 18.21 -11.89 -22.16
N ALA A 13 17.25 -12.45 -22.91
CA ALA A 13 15.82 -12.25 -22.65
C ALA A 13 15.40 -12.85 -21.30
N ALA A 14 15.89 -14.05 -20.95
CA ALA A 14 15.65 -14.68 -19.66
C ALA A 14 16.27 -13.86 -18.51
N TRP A 15 17.50 -13.35 -18.68
CA TRP A 15 18.13 -12.48 -17.71
C TRP A 15 17.32 -11.18 -17.50
N PHE A 16 16.88 -10.55 -18.59
CA PHE A 16 16.06 -9.35 -18.53
C PHE A 16 14.71 -9.62 -17.84
N ALA A 17 14.03 -10.71 -18.18
CA ALA A 17 12.78 -11.12 -17.55
C ALA A 17 12.94 -11.33 -16.03
N VAL A 18 14.01 -11.99 -15.60
CA VAL A 18 14.26 -12.23 -14.16
C VAL A 18 14.59 -10.94 -13.42
N TYR A 19 15.48 -10.10 -13.95
CA TYR A 19 16.01 -8.95 -13.21
C TYR A 19 15.14 -7.71 -13.30
N PHE A 20 14.51 -7.44 -14.45
CA PHE A 20 13.68 -6.25 -14.66
C PHE A 20 12.20 -6.49 -14.37
N VAL A 21 11.70 -7.73 -14.46
CA VAL A 21 10.29 -8.06 -14.18
C VAL A 21 10.18 -8.89 -12.91
N GLY A 22 10.91 -10.00 -12.80
CA GLY A 22 10.82 -10.93 -11.68
C GLY A 22 11.15 -10.28 -10.33
N LYS A 23 12.37 -9.76 -10.15
CA LYS A 23 12.81 -9.21 -8.86
C LYS A 23 11.93 -8.06 -8.35
N PRO A 24 11.56 -7.05 -9.16
CA PRO A 24 10.69 -5.97 -8.69
C PRO A 24 9.28 -6.44 -8.30
N VAL A 25 8.71 -7.39 -9.05
CA VAL A 25 7.38 -7.95 -8.73
C VAL A 25 7.42 -8.80 -7.47
N VAL A 26 8.48 -9.60 -7.26
CA VAL A 26 8.67 -10.37 -6.02
C VAL A 26 8.81 -9.42 -4.83
N ALA A 27 9.63 -8.38 -4.94
CA ALA A 27 9.77 -7.36 -3.89
C ALA A 27 8.43 -6.67 -3.59
N LEU A 28 7.63 -6.35 -4.63
CA LEU A 28 6.28 -5.81 -4.45
C LEU A 28 5.37 -6.77 -3.68
N GLN A 29 5.37 -8.05 -4.02
CA GLN A 29 4.55 -9.06 -3.33
C GLN A 29 4.98 -9.26 -1.88
N GLN A 30 6.28 -9.26 -1.60
CA GLN A 30 6.80 -9.35 -0.24
C GLN A 30 6.36 -8.15 0.60
N ASN A 31 6.59 -6.92 0.12
CA ASN A 31 6.16 -5.70 0.80
C ASN A 31 4.65 -5.64 0.98
N ARG A 32 3.87 -6.11 0.00
CA ARG A 32 2.41 -6.23 0.11
C ARG A 32 2.01 -7.15 1.27
N LEU A 33 2.59 -8.34 1.36
CA LEU A 33 2.26 -9.29 2.42
C LEU A 33 2.72 -8.79 3.79
N GLU A 34 3.90 -8.18 3.86
CA GLU A 34 4.42 -7.57 5.08
C GLU A 34 3.52 -6.44 5.58
N ALA A 35 3.13 -5.52 4.69
CA ALA A 35 2.19 -4.44 5.02
C ALA A 35 0.87 -4.96 5.61
N LEU A 36 0.29 -6.02 5.02
CA LEU A 36 -0.93 -6.64 5.54
C LEU A 36 -0.72 -7.27 6.91
N LYS A 37 0.37 -8.02 7.10
CA LYS A 37 0.70 -8.63 8.40
C LYS A 37 0.91 -7.60 9.50
N VAL A 38 1.66 -6.53 9.19
CA VAL A 38 1.92 -5.43 10.12
C VAL A 38 0.62 -4.73 10.49
N ALA A 39 -0.23 -4.42 9.50
CA ALA A 39 -1.52 -3.80 9.76
C ALA A 39 -2.43 -4.70 10.60
N GLU A 40 -2.56 -5.98 10.26
CA GLU A 40 -3.33 -6.96 11.04
C GLU A 40 -2.84 -7.09 12.48
N ARG A 41 -1.53 -7.01 12.70
CA ARG A 41 -0.95 -7.09 14.03
C ARG A 41 -1.23 -5.84 14.87
N TYR A 42 -1.20 -4.66 14.26
CA TYR A 42 -1.16 -3.40 15.00
C TYR A 42 -2.40 -2.50 14.83
N TYR A 43 -3.41 -2.88 14.03
CA TYR A 43 -4.59 -2.01 13.80
C TYR A 43 -5.40 -1.68 15.06
N LEU A 44 -5.33 -2.51 16.11
CA LEU A 44 -6.02 -2.26 17.37
C LEU A 44 -5.19 -1.43 18.37
N VAL A 45 -3.88 -1.30 18.15
CA VAL A 45 -2.99 -0.56 19.06
C VAL A 45 -3.36 0.90 19.04
N ASP A 46 -3.59 1.44 20.23
CA ASP A 46 -3.94 2.83 20.44
C ASP A 46 -3.21 3.42 21.64
N MET A 47 -3.61 4.62 22.05
CA MET A 47 -2.96 5.33 23.15
C MET A 47 -3.06 4.63 24.51
N ASN A 48 -3.95 3.65 24.69
CA ASN A 48 -4.08 2.89 25.93
C ASN A 48 -3.09 1.73 26.03
N ALA A 49 -2.41 1.37 24.94
CA ALA A 49 -1.36 0.36 24.94
C ALA A 49 -0.10 0.87 25.66
N SER A 50 0.80 -0.05 26.03
CA SER A 50 2.07 0.33 26.64
C SER A 50 2.92 1.18 25.68
N GLU A 51 3.79 2.02 26.22
CA GLU A 51 4.68 2.88 25.42
C GLU A 51 5.53 2.06 24.44
N ASP A 52 6.13 0.96 24.91
CA ASP A 52 6.90 0.03 24.07
C ASP A 52 6.08 -0.55 22.92
N GLU A 53 4.81 -0.91 23.16
CA GLU A 53 3.94 -1.48 22.13
C GLU A 53 3.51 -0.40 21.12
N ARG A 54 3.25 0.81 21.59
CA ARG A 54 2.92 1.97 20.74
C ARG A 54 4.09 2.34 19.83
N ASP A 55 5.31 2.39 20.37
CA ASP A 55 6.51 2.71 19.59
C ASP A 55 6.82 1.61 18.56
N ALA A 56 6.67 0.34 18.94
CA ALA A 56 6.82 -0.77 18.01
C ALA A 56 5.77 -0.72 16.88
N ALA A 57 4.50 -0.47 17.22
CA ALA A 57 3.41 -0.34 16.26
C ALA A 57 3.64 0.85 15.32
N LEU A 58 3.96 2.03 15.86
CA LEU A 58 4.23 3.25 15.12
C LEU A 58 5.37 3.01 14.12
N LYS A 59 6.50 2.47 14.58
CA LYS A 59 7.65 2.19 13.74
C LYS A 59 7.31 1.21 12.61
N ALA A 60 6.71 0.07 12.94
CA ALA A 60 6.41 -0.97 11.95
C ALA A 60 5.41 -0.48 10.88
N LEU A 61 4.35 0.22 11.29
CA LEU A 61 3.35 0.79 10.37
C LEU A 61 3.98 1.85 9.45
N PHE A 62 4.83 2.73 10.00
CA PHE A 62 5.54 3.74 9.20
C PHE A 62 6.53 3.11 8.23
N GLU A 63 7.34 2.14 8.67
CA GLU A 63 8.31 1.45 7.81
C GLU A 63 7.62 0.74 6.64
N ALA A 64 6.52 0.01 6.92
CA ALA A 64 5.71 -0.62 5.87
C ALA A 64 5.11 0.42 4.91
N GLY A 65 4.59 1.54 5.42
CA GLY A 65 4.04 2.63 4.59
C GLY A 65 5.10 3.29 3.71
N VAL A 66 6.29 3.54 4.24
CA VAL A 66 7.44 4.08 3.48
C VAL A 66 7.90 3.10 2.42
N ALA A 67 7.94 1.79 2.71
CA ALA A 67 8.32 0.78 1.73
C ALA A 67 7.35 0.75 0.53
N LEU A 68 6.03 0.76 0.79
CA LEU A 68 5.02 0.84 -0.27
C LEU A 68 5.10 2.15 -1.07
N ARG A 69 5.30 3.28 -0.40
CA ARG A 69 5.46 4.59 -1.06
C ARG A 69 6.74 4.65 -1.91
N THR A 70 7.80 4.01 -1.45
CA THR A 70 9.07 3.90 -2.19
C THR A 70 8.87 3.05 -3.45
N LEU A 71 8.12 1.95 -3.38
CA LEU A 71 7.75 1.16 -4.57
C LEU A 71 6.88 1.96 -5.55
N HIS A 72 5.96 2.78 -5.03
CA HIS A 72 5.16 3.68 -5.86
C HIS A 72 6.03 4.72 -6.59
N ARG A 73 7.03 5.30 -5.91
CA ARG A 73 7.94 6.33 -6.44
C ARG A 73 9.11 5.77 -7.26
N GLY A 74 9.55 4.54 -6.99
CA GLY A 74 10.77 3.92 -7.54
C GLY A 74 10.68 3.40 -8.98
N TRP A 75 9.55 3.61 -9.66
CA TRP A 75 9.35 3.51 -11.12
C TRP A 75 10.05 2.34 -11.85
N SER A 76 9.69 1.10 -11.51
CA SER A 76 9.82 -0.02 -12.47
C SER A 76 8.52 -0.16 -13.28
N THR A 77 8.61 -0.18 -14.62
CA THR A 77 7.47 -0.42 -15.52
C THR A 77 6.76 -1.74 -15.20
N ALA A 78 7.50 -2.76 -14.78
CA ALA A 78 6.95 -4.05 -14.38
C ALA A 78 6.03 -3.92 -13.15
N VAL A 79 6.45 -3.15 -12.14
CA VAL A 79 5.65 -2.87 -10.94
C VAL A 79 4.38 -2.11 -11.33
N ARG A 80 4.46 -1.12 -12.23
CA ARG A 80 3.28 -0.39 -12.73
C ARG A 80 2.28 -1.29 -13.44
N MET A 81 2.77 -2.11 -14.37
CA MET A 81 1.95 -3.07 -15.10
C MET A 81 1.28 -4.04 -14.13
N TRP A 82 2.03 -4.55 -13.15
CA TRP A 82 1.49 -5.42 -12.13
C TRP A 82 0.41 -4.73 -11.29
N CYS A 83 0.69 -3.55 -10.76
CA CYS A 83 -0.28 -2.76 -10.00
C CYS A 83 -1.52 -2.44 -10.83
N TRP A 84 -1.38 -2.14 -12.12
CA TRP A 84 -2.52 -1.87 -12.99
C TRP A 84 -3.38 -3.13 -13.22
N ILE A 85 -2.76 -4.27 -13.56
CA ILE A 85 -3.46 -5.55 -13.78
C ILE A 85 -4.24 -5.96 -12.53
N TRP A 86 -3.61 -5.85 -11.35
CA TRP A 86 -4.20 -6.26 -10.09
C TRP A 86 -4.95 -5.14 -9.35
N ARG A 87 -5.03 -3.95 -9.97
CA ARG A 87 -5.64 -2.73 -9.43
C ARG A 87 -5.13 -2.36 -8.03
N TYR A 88 -3.83 -2.54 -7.79
CA TYR A 88 -3.20 -2.10 -6.56
C TYR A 88 -3.04 -0.59 -6.55
N ASP A 89 -3.50 0.01 -5.46
CA ASP A 89 -3.29 1.42 -5.15
C ASP A 89 -2.27 1.52 -4.01
N LEU A 90 -0.98 1.59 -4.38
CA LEU A 90 0.12 1.61 -3.41
C LEU A 90 0.18 2.92 -2.62
N ASP A 91 -0.29 4.02 -3.19
CA ASP A 91 -0.30 5.31 -2.50
C ASP A 91 -1.40 5.31 -1.43
N LEU A 92 -2.60 4.87 -1.78
CA LEU A 92 -3.69 4.69 -0.82
C LEU A 92 -3.33 3.68 0.27
N ALA A 93 -2.67 2.57 -0.09
CA ALA A 93 -2.20 1.58 0.89
C ALA A 93 -1.20 2.18 1.87
N ALA A 94 -0.25 3.00 1.40
CA ALA A 94 0.69 3.71 2.26
C ALA A 94 -0.04 4.71 3.17
N GLN A 95 -1.00 5.47 2.64
CA GLN A 95 -1.82 6.39 3.43
C GLN A 95 -2.62 5.67 4.52
N ALA A 96 -3.21 4.51 4.22
CA ALA A 96 -3.92 3.70 5.20
C ALA A 96 -3.01 3.24 6.34
N LEU A 97 -1.77 2.82 6.04
CA LEU A 97 -0.78 2.46 7.05
C LEU A 97 -0.40 3.65 7.94
N PHE A 98 -0.20 4.83 7.35
CA PHE A 98 0.06 6.04 8.13
C PHE A 98 -1.14 6.45 9.00
N GLY A 99 -2.37 6.29 8.49
CA GLY A 99 -3.58 6.50 9.27
C GLY A 99 -3.72 5.54 10.45
N LEU A 100 -3.35 4.26 10.28
CA LEU A 100 -3.28 3.31 11.41
C LEU A 100 -2.21 3.73 12.42
N ALA A 101 -1.09 4.31 11.95
CA ALA A 101 -0.01 4.78 12.80
C ALA A 101 -0.37 6.03 13.63
N GLU A 102 -1.46 6.73 13.31
CA GLU A 102 -1.94 7.85 14.13
C GLU A 102 -2.50 7.41 15.49
N GLY A 103 -3.08 6.21 15.57
CA GLY A 103 -3.58 5.62 16.82
C GLY A 103 -2.52 5.55 17.93
N PRO A 104 -1.36 4.89 17.71
CA PRO A 104 -0.29 4.82 18.71
C PRO A 104 0.44 6.16 18.94
N ARG A 105 0.36 7.12 18.01
CA ARG A 105 1.05 8.42 18.10
C ARG A 105 0.53 9.31 19.23
N GLY A 106 -0.65 9.05 19.77
CA GLY A 106 -1.13 9.64 21.03
C GLY A 106 -1.80 11.01 20.91
N ASN A 107 -2.05 11.53 19.71
CA ASN A 107 -2.66 12.84 19.54
C ASN A 107 -4.20 12.80 19.56
N LEU A 108 -4.81 11.67 19.18
CA LEU A 108 -6.27 11.51 19.09
C LEU A 108 -6.67 10.05 19.38
N VAL A 109 -7.76 9.85 20.13
CA VAL A 109 -8.40 8.52 20.23
C VAL A 109 -9.16 8.26 18.95
N ILE A 110 -8.67 7.35 18.13
CA ILE A 110 -9.37 6.90 16.92
C ILE A 110 -10.35 5.79 17.31
N ALA A 111 -11.62 5.91 16.92
CA ALA A 111 -12.61 4.88 17.21
C ALA A 111 -12.18 3.51 16.62
N PRO A 112 -12.43 2.38 17.30
CA PRO A 112 -12.06 1.05 16.79
C PRO A 112 -12.62 0.75 15.39
N GLU A 113 -13.86 1.18 15.14
CA GLU A 113 -14.52 1.07 13.83
C GLU A 113 -13.76 1.81 12.72
N THR A 114 -13.23 2.99 13.02
CA THR A 114 -12.42 3.76 12.06
C THR A 114 -11.12 3.03 11.75
N ARG A 115 -10.46 2.45 12.76
CA ARG A 115 -9.23 1.65 12.55
C ARG A 115 -9.51 0.40 11.72
N LYS A 116 -10.65 -0.27 11.97
CA LYS A 116 -11.10 -1.41 11.17
C LYS A 116 -11.40 -1.02 9.72
N ASN A 117 -12.10 0.10 9.49
CA ASN A 117 -12.34 0.64 8.16
C ASN A 117 -11.04 0.99 7.42
N THR A 118 -10.04 1.52 8.12
CA THR A 118 -8.71 1.80 7.56
C THR A 118 -7.98 0.51 7.18
N LEU A 119 -8.06 -0.54 8.00
CA LEU A 119 -7.53 -1.87 7.66
C LEU A 119 -8.25 -2.46 6.42
N ASP A 120 -9.57 -2.33 6.35
CA ASP A 120 -10.36 -2.81 5.21
C ASP A 120 -10.05 -2.01 3.92
N ALA A 121 -9.81 -0.72 4.04
CA ALA A 121 -9.30 0.11 2.95
C ALA A 121 -7.93 -0.35 2.46
N LEU A 122 -7.01 -0.74 3.37
CA LEU A 122 -5.73 -1.33 3.01
C LEU A 122 -5.90 -2.64 2.24
N TYR A 123 -6.79 -3.54 2.70
CA TYR A 123 -7.07 -4.78 1.97
C TYR A 123 -7.64 -4.52 0.57
N VAL A 124 -8.55 -3.54 0.43
CA VAL A 124 -9.09 -3.16 -0.88
C VAL A 124 -7.98 -2.59 -1.77
N ALA A 125 -7.16 -1.66 -1.26
CA ALA A 125 -6.06 -1.02 -1.97
C ALA A 125 -4.99 -2.02 -2.44
N LEU A 126 -4.72 -3.06 -1.67
CA LEU A 126 -3.76 -4.12 -2.01
C LEU A 126 -4.41 -5.34 -2.70
N GLY A 127 -5.68 -5.26 -3.12
CA GLY A 127 -6.38 -6.35 -3.79
C GLY A 127 -6.53 -7.63 -2.95
N ALA A 128 -6.48 -7.52 -1.63
CA ALA A 128 -6.58 -8.59 -0.64
C ALA A 128 -8.00 -8.75 -0.03
N HIS A 129 -9.00 -8.11 -0.64
CA HIS A 129 -10.36 -7.98 -0.12
C HIS A 129 -11.26 -9.22 -0.27
N LYS A 130 -10.74 -10.38 -0.72
CA LYS A 130 -11.56 -11.57 -1.00
C LYS A 130 -12.29 -12.15 0.24
N HIS A 131 -11.80 -11.85 1.43
CA HIS A 131 -12.41 -12.26 2.70
C HIS A 131 -13.48 -11.27 3.19
N LEU A 132 -13.62 -10.11 2.53
CA LEU A 132 -14.62 -9.10 2.86
C LEU A 132 -15.90 -9.35 2.05
N SER A 133 -17.04 -8.96 2.61
CA SER A 133 -18.30 -9.00 1.87
C SER A 133 -18.27 -8.02 0.69
N ALA A 134 -19.04 -8.32 -0.36
CA ALA A 134 -19.12 -7.43 -1.51
C ALA A 134 -19.65 -6.03 -1.14
N GLU A 135 -20.55 -5.96 -0.16
CA GLU A 135 -21.10 -4.71 0.37
C GLU A 135 -20.04 -3.86 1.06
N THR A 136 -19.22 -4.48 1.93
CA THR A 136 -18.09 -3.80 2.59
C THR A 136 -17.10 -3.26 1.57
N VAL A 137 -16.75 -4.06 0.56
CA VAL A 137 -15.83 -3.61 -0.51
C VAL A 137 -16.39 -2.42 -1.27
N GLN A 138 -17.68 -2.42 -1.59
CA GLN A 138 -18.31 -1.28 -2.26
C GLN A 138 -18.37 -0.04 -1.37
N ALA A 139 -18.73 -0.19 -0.10
CA ALA A 139 -18.77 0.90 0.87
C ALA A 139 -17.39 1.56 1.01
N ILE A 140 -16.34 0.75 1.18
CA ILE A 140 -14.96 1.23 1.27
C ILE A 140 -14.52 1.93 -0.02
N ARG A 141 -14.82 1.38 -1.19
CA ARG A 141 -14.51 2.05 -2.48
C ARG A 141 -15.22 3.39 -2.63
N ARG A 142 -16.47 3.50 -2.19
CA ARG A 142 -17.23 4.76 -2.19
C ARG A 142 -16.60 5.77 -1.23
N MET A 143 -16.25 5.34 -0.01
CA MET A 143 -15.56 6.18 0.97
C MET A 143 -14.23 6.71 0.42
N ILE A 144 -13.40 5.85 -0.18
CA ILE A 144 -12.15 6.24 -0.84
C ILE A 144 -12.41 7.30 -1.92
N ALA A 145 -13.39 7.06 -2.80
CA ALA A 145 -13.71 7.99 -3.88
C ALA A 145 -14.18 9.35 -3.37
N GLN A 146 -14.99 9.37 -2.30
CA GLN A 146 -15.44 10.60 -1.64
C GLN A 146 -14.28 11.37 -1.00
N THR A 147 -13.40 10.69 -0.27
CA THR A 147 -12.22 11.31 0.34
C THR A 147 -11.28 11.90 -0.72
N GLN A 148 -11.06 11.18 -1.83
CA GLN A 148 -10.25 11.68 -2.94
C GLN A 148 -10.89 12.89 -3.64
N ALA A 149 -12.23 12.90 -3.79
CA ALA A 149 -12.94 14.04 -4.36
C ALA A 149 -12.82 15.28 -3.46
N ALA A 150 -13.07 15.13 -2.16
CA ALA A 150 -12.94 16.21 -1.18
C ALA A 150 -11.52 16.80 -1.10
N ALA A 151 -10.49 15.96 -1.21
CA ALA A 151 -9.09 16.40 -1.25
C ALA A 151 -8.76 17.22 -2.51
N ARG A 152 -9.41 16.93 -3.65
CA ARG A 152 -9.22 17.69 -4.89
C ARG A 152 -9.92 19.05 -4.82
N GLU A 153 -11.12 19.12 -4.26
CA GLU A 153 -11.86 20.36 -4.08
C GLU A 153 -11.11 21.34 -3.18
N THR A 154 -10.58 20.88 -2.05
CA THR A 154 -9.74 21.70 -1.15
C THR A 154 -8.46 22.20 -1.81
N SER A 155 -7.78 21.35 -2.61
CA SER A 155 -6.56 21.76 -3.33
C SER A 155 -6.85 22.76 -4.46
N SER A 156 -8.03 22.70 -5.07
CA SER A 156 -8.47 23.66 -6.10
C SER A 156 -8.93 25.01 -5.53
N ALA A 157 -9.42 25.03 -4.29
CA ALA A 157 -9.83 26.24 -3.60
C ALA A 157 -8.64 27.08 -3.08
N SER A 158 -7.46 26.46 -2.90
CA SER A 158 -6.22 27.10 -2.42
C SER A 158 -5.29 27.54 -3.57
N GLY A 159 -5.84 28.08 -4.67
CA GLY A 159 -5.05 28.62 -5.79
C GLY A 159 -3.99 29.64 -5.35
N PRO A 160 -2.92 29.84 -6.16
CA PRO A 160 -1.70 30.50 -5.69
C PRO A 160 -2.00 31.91 -5.18
N ALA A 161 -1.64 32.15 -3.92
CA ALA A 161 -1.42 33.50 -3.45
C ALA A 161 -0.37 34.12 -4.37
N SER A 162 -0.78 35.19 -5.05
CA SER A 162 -0.07 35.92 -6.08
C SER A 162 1.28 36.43 -5.61
#